data_AF-A0A399F0G3-F1
#
_entry.id   AF-A0A399F0G3-F1
#
_cell.length_a   1.000
_cell.length_b   1.000
_cell.length_c   1.000
_cell.angle_alpha   90.00
_cell.angle_beta   90.00
_cell.angle_gamma   90.00
#
_symmetry.space_group_name_H-M   'P 1'
#
loop_
_entity.id
_entity.type
_entity.pdbx_description
1 polymer ?
#
loop_
_entity_poly.entity_id
_entity_poly.type
_entity_poly.pdbx_seq_one_letter_code
_entity_poly.pdbx_strand_id
1 'polypeptide(L)'
;MIVLFSHGHDNSGNDPLEIADQAARRGVRIHTIGVGTHGHNFDDDVLKQVADRTGGRYYPIFSAGDLRDAHRDLGRVIALRPRPTEVSGMLSLAAAVLLCLSLGTAFSRRRVV
;
A
#
# COMPACT_ATOMS: atom_id res chain seq x y z
N MET A 1 -8.27 2.95 1.85
CA MET A 1 -7.87 2.26 3.08
C MET A 1 -6.74 3.05 3.69
N ILE A 2 -6.83 3.35 4.98
CA ILE A 2 -5.85 4.13 5.74
C ILE A 2 -5.39 3.28 6.92
N VAL A 3 -4.11 3.37 7.28
CA VAL A 3 -3.56 2.82 8.51
C VAL A 3 -3.11 3.99 9.38
N LEU A 4 -3.74 4.15 10.55
CA LEU A 4 -3.52 5.23 11.50
C LEU A 4 -2.69 4.72 12.68
N PHE A 5 -1.59 5.39 13.00
CA PHE A 5 -0.79 5.13 14.20
C PHE A 5 -1.01 6.27 15.19
N SER A 6 -1.49 5.97 16.40
CA SER A 6 -1.78 7.00 17.40
C SER A 6 -1.73 6.46 18.84
N HIS A 7 -1.54 7.37 19.79
CA HIS A 7 -1.60 7.15 21.24
C HIS A 7 -2.97 7.52 21.83
N GLY A 8 -3.96 7.79 20.97
CA GLY A 8 -5.36 7.97 21.37
C GLY A 8 -5.74 9.40 21.75
N HIS A 9 -4.77 10.30 21.89
CA HIS A 9 -5.05 11.72 22.16
C HIS A 9 -5.26 12.50 20.87
N ASP A 10 -6.32 13.30 20.85
CA ASP A 10 -6.58 14.28 19.81
C ASP A 10 -6.10 15.67 20.25
N ASN A 11 -5.40 16.35 19.35
CA ASN A 11 -4.92 17.72 19.51
C ASN A 11 -5.36 18.63 18.35
N SER A 12 -6.21 18.13 17.45
CA SER A 12 -6.58 18.79 16.19
C SER A 12 -7.81 19.69 16.31
N GLY A 13 -8.55 19.60 17.42
CA GLY A 13 -9.74 20.40 17.69
C GLY A 13 -11.00 19.96 16.92
N ASN A 14 -10.93 18.86 16.16
CA ASN A 14 -12.07 18.27 15.45
C ASN A 14 -12.37 16.89 16.04
N ASP A 15 -13.64 16.54 16.25
CA ASP A 15 -14.01 15.23 16.79
C ASP A 15 -13.56 14.07 15.87
N PRO A 16 -12.62 13.20 16.31
CA PRO A 16 -12.13 12.08 15.52
C PRO A 16 -13.23 11.12 15.05
N LEU A 17 -14.31 11.01 15.82
CA LEU A 17 -15.44 10.13 15.50
C LEU A 17 -16.28 10.69 14.35
N GLU A 18 -16.45 12.02 14.29
CA GLU A 18 -17.14 12.66 13.17
C GLU A 18 -16.35 12.48 11.87
N ILE A 19 -15.03 12.62 11.94
CA ILE A 19 -14.13 12.38 10.80
C ILE A 19 -14.18 10.91 10.36
N ALA A 20 -14.25 9.97 11.32
CA ALA A 20 -14.40 8.56 11.02
C ALA A 20 -15.72 8.26 10.30
N ASP A 21 -16.84 8.86 10.74
CA ASP A 21 -18.13 8.71 10.07
C ASP A 21 -18.09 9.28 8.64
N GLN A 22 -17.44 10.42 8.46
CA GLN A 22 -17.23 11.01 7.14
C GLN A 22 -16.38 10.11 6.23
N ALA A 23 -15.34 9.48 6.78
CA ALA A 23 -14.49 8.54 6.05
C ALA A 23 -15.27 7.28 5.66
N ALA A 24 -16.09 6.75 6.57
CA ALA A 24 -16.95 5.60 6.33
C ALA A 24 -17.95 5.87 5.19
N ARG A 25 -18.60 7.05 5.19
CA ARG A 25 -19.51 7.48 4.10
C ARG A 25 -18.82 7.56 2.73
N ARG A 26 -17.51 7.84 2.71
CA ARG A 26 -16.68 7.87 1.49
C ARG A 26 -16.11 6.50 1.11
N GLY A 27 -16.48 5.43 1.83
CA GLY A 27 -15.97 4.07 1.61
C GLY A 27 -14.51 3.90 2.05
N VAL A 28 -13.98 4.80 2.87
CA VAL A 28 -12.60 4.75 3.37
C VAL A 28 -12.56 3.95 4.66
N ARG A 29 -11.98 2.75 4.60
CA ARG A 29 -11.70 1.92 5.79
C ARG A 29 -10.44 2.40 6.52
N ILE A 30 -10.50 2.58 7.84
CA ILE A 30 -9.38 3.02 8.68
C ILE A 30 -9.02 1.92 9.68
N HIS A 31 -7.79 1.41 9.58
CA HIS A 31 -7.22 0.51 10.59
C HIS A 31 -6.40 1.34 11.58
N THR A 32 -6.59 1.14 12.88
CA THR A 32 -5.92 1.93 13.91
C THR A 32 -4.92 1.07 14.68
N ILE A 33 -3.72 1.59 14.86
CA ILE A 33 -2.64 0.95 15.56
C ILE A 33 -2.31 1.83 16.77
N GLY A 34 -2.62 1.29 17.94
CA GLY A 34 -2.40 1.93 19.22
C GLY A 34 -0.96 1.74 19.68
N VAL A 35 -0.20 2.83 19.80
CA VAL A 35 1.19 2.79 20.27
C VAL A 35 1.30 3.51 21.60
N GLY A 36 1.59 2.77 22.68
CA GLY A 36 1.73 3.33 24.02
C GLY A 36 2.42 2.38 25.00
N THR A 37 3.08 2.94 26.01
CA THR A 37 3.63 2.19 27.15
C THR A 37 2.54 2.08 28.21
N HIS A 38 2.33 0.90 28.81
CA HIS A 38 1.38 0.74 29.91
C HIS A 38 1.76 1.70 31.05
N GLY A 39 0.91 2.69 31.32
CA GLY A 39 1.11 3.66 32.39
C GLY A 39 1.17 5.09 31.88
N HIS A 40 0.03 5.76 32.00
CA HIS A 40 -0.23 7.20 31.84
C HIS A 40 -0.36 7.69 30.39
N ASN A 41 -1.60 8.08 30.03
CA ASN A 41 -2.00 8.75 28.77
C ASN A 41 -2.14 7.87 27.51
N PHE A 42 -2.45 6.58 27.66
CA PHE A 42 -2.92 5.76 26.54
C PHE A 42 -4.41 5.51 26.69
N ASP A 43 -5.22 6.23 25.92
CA ASP A 43 -6.67 6.07 25.83
C ASP A 43 -7.02 5.52 24.44
N ASP A 44 -7.15 4.20 24.34
CA ASP A 44 -7.38 3.52 23.07
C ASP A 44 -8.85 3.43 22.66
N ASP A 45 -9.78 3.92 23.48
CA ASP A 45 -11.20 3.79 23.23
C ASP A 45 -11.65 4.60 22.01
N VAL A 46 -11.03 5.75 21.77
CA VAL A 46 -11.25 6.53 20.54
C VAL A 46 -10.76 5.76 19.31
N LEU A 47 -9.60 5.09 19.41
CA LEU A 47 -9.03 4.34 18.28
C LEU A 47 -9.89 3.13 17.91
N LYS A 48 -10.39 2.39 18.91
CA LYS A 48 -11.35 1.30 18.70
C LYS A 48 -12.60 1.80 17.97
N GLN A 49 -13.19 2.89 18.43
CA GLN A 49 -14.40 3.45 17.81
C GLN A 49 -14.18 3.92 16.37
N VAL A 50 -13.03 4.52 16.05
CA VAL A 50 -12.68 4.91 14.67
C VAL A 50 -12.57 3.69 13.76
N ALA A 51 -11.92 2.62 14.22
CA ALA A 51 -11.82 1.38 13.48
C ALA A 51 -13.19 0.74 13.24
N ASP A 52 -14.03 0.65 14.28
CA ASP A 52 -15.36 0.04 14.19
C ASP A 52 -16.28 0.79 13.23
N ARG A 53 -16.32 2.13 13.33
CA ARG A 53 -17.18 2.98 12.48
C ARG A 53 -16.80 2.91 11.00
N THR A 54 -15.53 2.71 10.69
CA THR A 54 -15.03 2.65 9.30
C THR A 54 -14.92 1.23 8.76
N GLY A 55 -15.27 0.21 9.54
CA GLY A 55 -15.12 -1.20 9.16
C GLY A 55 -13.66 -1.66 9.07
N GLY A 56 -12.78 -1.02 9.84
CA GLY A 56 -11.38 -1.38 10.02
C GLY A 56 -11.16 -2.36 11.18
N ARG A 57 -9.93 -2.38 11.70
CA ARG A 57 -9.55 -3.19 12.88
C ARG A 57 -8.57 -2.39 13.75
N TYR A 58 -8.71 -2.55 15.05
CA TYR A 58 -7.80 -2.01 16.05
C TYR A 58 -6.70 -3.03 16.38
N TYR A 59 -5.44 -2.58 16.39
CA TYR A 59 -4.29 -3.39 16.77
C TYR A 59 -3.54 -2.70 17.93
N PRO A 60 -3.53 -3.28 19.13
CA PRO A 60 -2.69 -2.81 20.21
C PRO A 60 -1.23 -3.20 19.96
N ILE A 61 -0.28 -2.30 20.17
CA ILE A 61 1.16 -2.61 20.19
C ILE A 61 1.69 -2.31 21.59
N PHE A 62 1.73 -3.34 22.44
CA PHE A 62 2.26 -3.21 23.80
C PHE A 62 3.55 -4.00 24.04
N SER A 63 3.98 -4.84 23.10
CA SER A 63 5.21 -5.61 23.22
C SER A 63 5.71 -6.11 21.86
N ALA A 64 7.01 -6.36 21.74
CA ALA A 64 7.63 -6.99 20.56
C ALA A 64 7.06 -8.40 20.26
N GLY A 65 6.32 -9.00 21.20
CA GLY A 65 5.57 -10.24 21.01
C GLY A 65 4.32 -10.10 20.12
N ASP A 66 3.56 -9.01 20.25
CA ASP A 66 2.32 -8.76 19.46
C ASP A 66 2.61 -8.48 17.99
N LEU A 67 3.80 -7.97 17.70
CA LEU A 67 4.28 -7.75 16.33
C LEU A 67 4.29 -9.07 15.53
N ARG A 68 4.46 -10.21 16.21
CA ARG A 68 4.61 -11.56 15.62
C ARG A 68 3.29 -12.24 15.30
N ASP A 69 2.22 -11.88 16.02
CA ASP A 69 0.84 -12.30 15.71
C ASP A 69 0.21 -11.35 14.66
N ALA A 70 0.46 -10.04 14.75
CA ALA A 70 0.08 -9.08 13.70
C ALA A 70 0.78 -9.37 12.36
N HIS A 71 2.05 -9.82 12.36
CA HIS A 71 2.73 -10.27 11.14
C HIS A 71 2.10 -11.53 10.53
N ARG A 72 1.54 -12.43 11.35
CA ARG A 72 0.90 -13.67 10.87
C ARG A 72 -0.42 -13.38 10.16
N ASP A 73 -1.17 -12.38 10.62
CA ASP A 73 -2.41 -11.91 9.98
C ASP A 73 -2.14 -10.98 8.77
N LEU A 74 -1.15 -10.09 8.86
CA LEU A 74 -0.77 -9.18 7.77
C LEU A 74 0.02 -9.86 6.64
N GLY A 75 0.69 -10.98 6.92
CA GLY A 75 1.36 -11.82 5.92
C GLY A 75 0.40 -12.39 4.87
N ARG A 76 -0.91 -12.40 5.13
CA ARG A 76 -1.96 -12.74 4.16
C ARG A 76 -2.42 -11.56 3.29
N VAL A 77 -2.09 -10.31 3.68
CA VAL A 77 -2.53 -9.07 3.01
C VAL A 77 -1.38 -8.34 2.31
N ILE A 78 -0.13 -8.80 2.46
CA ILE A 78 0.91 -8.51 1.48
C ILE A 78 0.68 -9.43 0.28
N ALA A 79 -0.40 -9.19 -0.44
CA ALA A 79 -0.51 -9.65 -1.81
C ALA A 79 0.58 -8.90 -2.58
N LEU A 80 1.76 -9.53 -2.70
CA LEU A 80 2.75 -9.15 -3.70
C LEU A 80 1.98 -8.95 -5.00
N ARG A 81 1.81 -7.70 -5.44
CA ARG A 81 1.30 -7.44 -6.77
C ARG A 81 2.49 -7.65 -7.71
N PRO A 82 2.54 -8.76 -8.47
CA PRO A 82 3.52 -8.84 -9.55
C PRO A 82 3.24 -7.64 -10.46
N ARG A 83 4.18 -6.71 -10.51
CA ARG A 83 4.13 -5.62 -11.47
C ARG A 83 4.70 -6.21 -12.76
N PRO A 84 3.91 -6.36 -13.84
CA PRO A 84 4.48 -6.70 -15.12
C PRO A 84 5.43 -5.57 -15.51
N THR A 85 6.73 -5.83 -15.43
CA THR A 85 7.74 -4.98 -16.03
C THR A 85 7.71 -5.28 -17.52
N GLU A 86 7.42 -4.27 -18.33
CA GLU A 86 7.29 -4.45 -19.78
C GLU A 86 8.67 -4.65 -20.42
N VAL A 87 9.10 -5.90 -20.50
CA VAL A 87 10.33 -6.29 -21.22
C VAL A 87 10.16 -6.14 -22.75
N SER A 88 8.91 -6.01 -23.22
CA SER A 88 8.54 -5.87 -24.64
C SER A 88 9.17 -4.66 -25.33
N GLY A 89 9.44 -3.57 -24.60
CA GLY A 89 10.07 -2.37 -25.17
C GLY A 89 11.49 -2.63 -25.68
N MET A 90 12.33 -3.27 -24.85
CA MET A 90 13.71 -3.61 -25.23
C MET A 90 13.76 -4.63 -26.37
N LEU A 91 12.85 -5.62 -26.35
CA LEU A 91 12.76 -6.62 -27.40
C LEU A 91 12.31 -6.02 -28.74
N SER A 92 11.36 -5.08 -28.72
CA SER A 92 10.88 -4.39 -29.92
C SER A 92 11.96 -3.52 -30.55
N LEU A 93 12.78 -2.85 -29.74
CA LEU A 93 13.93 -2.08 -30.23
C LEU A 93 14.96 -2.99 -30.92
N ALA A 94 15.27 -4.14 -30.31
CA ALA A 94 16.18 -5.12 -30.89
C ALA A 94 15.66 -5.67 -32.24
N ALA A 95 14.37 -5.97 -32.32
CA ALA A 95 13.72 -6.40 -33.55
C ALA A 95 13.78 -5.33 -34.65
N ALA A 96 13.53 -4.06 -34.31
CA ALA A 96 13.62 -2.94 -35.25
C ALA A 96 15.04 -2.77 -35.82
N VAL A 97 16.07 -2.90 -34.97
CA VAL A 97 17.48 -2.83 -35.39
C VAL A 97 17.81 -3.96 -36.38
N LEU A 98 17.40 -5.20 -36.06
CA LEU A 98 17.58 -6.35 -36.95
C LEU A 98 16.87 -6.16 -38.29
N LEU A 99 15.65 -5.60 -38.28
CA LEU A 99 14.88 -5.33 -39.50
C LEU A 99 15.57 -4.28 -40.38
N CYS A 100 16.09 -3.21 -39.78
CA CYS A 100 16.85 -2.18 -40.50
C CYS A 100 18.15 -2.74 -41.11
N LEU A 101 18.87 -3.60 -40.39
CA LEU A 101 20.05 -4.29 -40.92
C LEU A 101 19.71 -5.21 -42.09
N SER A 102 18.61 -5.97 -41.98
CA SER A 102 18.13 -6.84 -43.06
C SER A 102 17.74 -6.03 -44.30
N LEU A 103 17.00 -4.93 -44.14
CA LEU A 103 16.63 -4.05 -45.25
C LEU A 103 17.85 -3.36 -45.86
N GLY A 104 18.79 -2.88 -45.05
CA GLY A 104 20.03 -2.25 -45.52
C GLY A 104 20.88 -3.22 -46.34
N THR A 105 21.06 -4.45 -45.87
CA THR A 105 21.78 -5.49 -46.62
C THR A 105 21.04 -5.91 -47.89
N ALA A 106 19.71 -6.03 -47.85
CA ALA A 106 18.90 -6.35 -49.04
C ALA A 106 18.98 -5.24 -50.10
N PHE A 107 18.94 -3.97 -49.69
CA PHE A 107 19.06 -2.83 -50.59
C PHE A 107 20.47 -2.72 -51.18
N SER A 108 21.49 -2.98 -50.37
CA SER A 108 22.89 -3.02 -50.82
C SER A 108 23.11 -4.14 -51.84
N ARG A 109 22.52 -5.33 -51.62
CA ARG A 109 22.56 -6.43 -52.61
C ARG A 109 21.80 -6.12 -53.90
N ARG A 110 20.68 -5.38 -53.81
CA ARG A 110 19.89 -4.95 -54.99
C ARG A 110 20.52 -3.83 -55.80
N ARG A 111 21.43 -3.03 -55.24
CA ARG A 111 22.17 -1.99 -55.99
C ARG A 111 23.41 -2.52 -56.71
N VAL A 112 23.82 -3.75 -56.42
CA VAL A 112 25.06 -4.37 -56.95
C VAL A 112 24.75 -5.41 -58.05
N VAL A 113 23.48 -5.54 -58.45
CA VAL A 113 23.02 -6.26 -59.65
C VAL A 113 22.39 -5.25 -60.60
#